data_AF-A0A2Z4K2I7-F1
#
_entry.id   AF-A0A2Z4K2I7-F1
#
_cell.length_a   1.000
_cell.length_b   1.000
_cell.length_c   1.000
_cell.angle_alpha   90.00
_cell.angle_beta   90.00
_cell.angle_gamma   90.00
#
_symmetry.space_group_name_H-M   'P 1'
#
loop_
_entity.id
_entity.type
_entity.pdbx_description
1 polymer ?
#
loop_
_entity_poly.entity_id
_entity_poly.type
_entity_poly.pdbx_seq_one_letter_code
_entity_poly.pdbx_strand_id
1 'polypeptide(L)'
;MAIIAAAAFLPADRATGIAAAQTAAPDTVEHRASRIARALAEAEAAYTEGEQATLASLVGSLRASGLARREDADRDVLAIWANATGVESSPYRGRLLGPAYVRGELAAGEVWRSAQTFKSGVPSTLAVSHEGSGPVRMKVRDQSARAICDPGRVSKPACRFTPMYTQRYEIELVNEGRGRAVYFLVFD
;
A
#
# COMPACT_ATOMS: atom_id res chain seq x y z
N MET A 1 37.10 -26.20 72.25
CA MET A 1 38.09 -26.47 71.18
C MET A 1 37.49 -25.99 69.87
N ALA A 2 38.17 -25.07 69.19
CA ALA A 2 37.76 -24.47 67.92
C ALA A 2 37.90 -25.46 66.75
N ILE A 3 37.14 -25.26 65.67
CA ILE A 3 37.63 -25.18 64.27
C ILE A 3 36.54 -24.51 63.42
N ILE A 4 36.98 -23.52 62.65
CA ILE A 4 36.26 -22.72 61.64
C ILE A 4 36.23 -23.52 60.32
N ALA A 5 35.12 -23.49 59.59
CA ALA A 5 35.10 -23.81 58.16
C ALA A 5 34.16 -22.85 57.42
N ALA A 6 34.70 -22.27 56.36
CA ALA A 6 34.18 -21.16 55.57
C ALA A 6 33.55 -21.62 54.23
N ALA A 7 32.90 -20.67 53.56
CA ALA A 7 32.48 -20.63 52.14
C ALA A 7 31.18 -21.39 51.81
N ALA A 8 30.27 -20.93 50.94
CA ALA A 8 30.33 -19.86 49.94
C ALA A 8 28.93 -19.25 49.70
N PHE A 9 28.90 -17.96 49.40
CA PHE A 9 27.76 -17.26 48.80
C PHE A 9 27.62 -17.62 47.32
N LEU A 10 26.40 -17.89 46.86
CA LEU A 10 25.98 -17.69 45.47
C LEU A 10 24.56 -17.12 45.47
N PRO A 11 24.35 -15.84 45.13
CA PRO A 11 23.02 -15.36 44.76
C PRO A 11 22.71 -15.80 43.32
N ALA A 12 21.56 -16.44 43.14
CA ALA A 12 21.01 -16.74 41.82
C ALA A 12 20.60 -15.43 41.14
N ASP A 13 21.35 -15.04 40.12
CA ASP A 13 21.10 -13.88 39.28
C ASP A 13 19.84 -14.15 38.42
N ARG A 14 18.73 -13.51 38.76
CA ARG A 14 17.53 -13.50 37.90
C ARG A 14 17.82 -12.57 36.73
N ALA A 15 18.36 -13.14 35.65
CA ALA A 15 18.42 -12.50 34.35
C ALA A 15 17.00 -12.18 33.89
N THR A 16 16.57 -10.95 34.19
CA THR A 16 15.31 -10.39 33.74
C THR A 16 15.52 -10.01 32.29
N GLY A 17 15.18 -10.93 31.39
CA GLY A 17 15.20 -10.66 29.96
C GLY A 17 14.27 -9.50 29.66
N ILE A 18 14.84 -8.33 29.37
CA ILE A 18 14.08 -7.18 28.87
C ILE A 18 13.68 -7.54 27.44
N ALA A 19 12.47 -8.09 27.29
CA ALA A 19 11.83 -8.17 25.99
C ALA A 19 11.70 -6.73 25.46
N ALA A 20 12.54 -6.37 24.50
CA ALA A 20 12.44 -5.11 23.79
C ALA A 20 11.10 -5.08 23.06
N ALA A 21 10.09 -4.49 23.71
CA ALA A 21 8.88 -4.04 23.05
C ALA A 21 9.33 -3.05 21.99
N GLN A 22 9.34 -3.49 20.73
CA GLN A 22 9.48 -2.60 19.59
C GLN A 22 8.24 -1.71 19.59
N THR A 23 8.35 -0.55 20.21
CA THR A 23 7.37 0.53 20.08
C THR A 23 7.39 0.95 18.61
N ALA A 24 6.46 0.42 17.83
CA ALA A 24 6.20 0.91 16.49
C ALA A 24 5.83 2.39 16.61
N ALA A 25 6.71 3.26 16.12
CA ALA A 25 6.41 4.68 16.00
C ALA A 25 5.14 4.87 15.16
N PRO A 26 4.27 5.84 15.47
CA PRO A 26 3.11 6.12 14.63
C PRO A 26 3.60 6.65 13.27
N ASP A 27 3.23 5.97 12.18
CA ASP A 27 3.40 6.43 10.80
C ASP A 27 2.49 7.67 10.59
N THR A 28 2.94 8.85 11.03
CA THR A 28 2.20 10.12 10.89
C THR A 28 2.44 10.81 9.55
N VAL A 29 3.39 10.32 8.75
CA VAL A 29 3.68 10.87 7.42
C VAL A 29 2.92 10.07 6.36
N GLU A 30 1.87 10.66 5.78
CA GLU A 30 1.15 10.06 4.65
C GLU A 30 2.16 9.77 3.52
N HIS A 31 2.22 8.51 3.08
CA HIS A 31 3.13 8.12 2.00
C HIS A 31 2.62 8.60 0.64
N ARG A 32 3.56 8.79 -0.31
CA ARG A 32 3.24 9.23 -1.67
C ARG A 32 2.24 8.30 -2.36
N ALA A 33 2.44 6.98 -2.28
CA ALA A 33 1.50 5.99 -2.81
C ALA A 33 0.08 6.18 -2.25
N SER A 34 -0.07 6.42 -0.94
CA SER A 34 -1.38 6.63 -0.30
C SER A 34 -2.08 7.89 -0.83
N ARG A 35 -1.33 9.00 -0.96
CA ARG A 35 -1.87 10.23 -1.56
C ARG A 35 -2.33 10.02 -3.00
N ILE A 36 -1.52 9.32 -3.80
CA ILE A 36 -1.84 9.04 -5.20
C ILE A 36 -3.07 8.13 -5.30
N ALA A 37 -3.13 7.06 -4.51
CA ALA A 37 -4.29 6.18 -4.48
C ALA A 37 -5.55 6.96 -4.13
N ARG A 38 -5.51 7.75 -3.05
CA ARG A 38 -6.65 8.59 -2.65
C ARG A 38 -7.08 9.55 -3.75
N ALA A 39 -6.15 10.26 -4.39
CA ALA A 39 -6.45 11.16 -5.51
C ALA A 39 -7.06 10.44 -6.72
N LEU A 40 -6.71 9.17 -6.99
CA LEU A 40 -7.35 8.36 -8.02
C LEU A 40 -8.82 8.05 -7.69
N ALA A 41 -9.12 7.71 -6.43
CA ALA A 41 -10.50 7.47 -5.99
C ALA A 41 -11.33 8.76 -6.00
N GLU A 42 -10.76 9.88 -5.55
CA GLU A 42 -11.39 11.20 -5.63
C GLU A 42 -11.65 11.61 -7.10
N ALA A 43 -10.74 11.28 -8.03
CA ALA A 43 -10.92 11.55 -9.46
C ALA A 43 -12.02 10.68 -10.09
N GLU A 44 -12.14 9.41 -9.70
CA GLU A 44 -13.25 8.55 -10.15
C GLU A 44 -14.60 9.10 -9.67
N ALA A 45 -14.68 9.55 -8.42
CA ALA A 45 -15.89 10.19 -7.89
C ALA A 45 -16.23 11.47 -8.68
N ALA A 46 -15.26 12.39 -8.83
CA ALA A 46 -15.45 13.63 -9.58
C ALA A 46 -15.86 13.38 -11.05
N TYR A 47 -15.29 12.35 -11.70
CA TYR A 47 -15.68 11.96 -13.04
C TYR A 47 -17.11 11.43 -13.11
N THR A 48 -17.51 10.61 -12.14
CA THR A 48 -18.86 10.04 -12.05
C THR A 48 -19.91 11.11 -11.78
N GLU A 49 -19.59 12.09 -10.93
CA GLU A 49 -20.47 13.20 -10.54
C GLU A 49 -20.47 14.35 -11.57
N GLY A 50 -19.55 14.33 -12.54
CA GLY A 50 -19.44 15.37 -13.56
C GLY A 50 -18.77 16.66 -13.09
N GLU A 51 -18.01 16.61 -11.98
CA GLU A 51 -17.29 17.75 -11.42
C GLU A 51 -16.01 18.08 -12.21
N GLN A 52 -16.18 18.72 -13.37
CA GLN A 52 -15.10 18.94 -14.33
C GLN A 52 -13.89 19.70 -13.75
N ALA A 53 -14.13 20.73 -12.93
CA ALA A 53 -13.05 21.53 -12.35
C ALA A 53 -12.22 20.73 -11.32
N THR A 54 -12.90 19.99 -10.44
CA THR A 54 -12.28 19.08 -9.46
C THR A 54 -11.46 18.02 -10.19
N LEU A 55 -12.06 17.37 -11.19
CA LEU A 55 -11.41 16.34 -12.00
C LEU A 55 -10.16 16.87 -12.71
N ALA A 56 -10.24 18.04 -13.36
CA ALA A 56 -9.11 18.63 -14.06
C ALA A 56 -7.93 18.90 -13.12
N SER A 57 -8.19 19.40 -11.92
CA SER A 57 -7.17 19.65 -10.90
C SER A 57 -6.49 18.34 -10.44
N LEU A 58 -7.29 17.31 -10.14
CA LEU A 58 -6.80 16.00 -9.70
C LEU A 58 -5.97 15.33 -10.80
N VAL A 59 -6.46 15.31 -12.04
CA VAL A 59 -5.75 14.73 -13.20
C VAL A 59 -4.43 15.44 -13.45
N GLY A 60 -4.39 16.78 -13.37
CA GLY A 60 -3.16 17.55 -13.50
C GLY A 60 -2.11 17.14 -12.46
N SER A 61 -2.53 17.00 -11.20
CA SER A 61 -1.66 16.60 -10.09
C SER A 61 -1.19 15.15 -10.20
N LEU A 62 -2.08 14.22 -10.57
CA LEU A 62 -1.76 12.81 -10.81
C LEU A 62 -0.71 12.65 -11.91
N ARG A 63 -0.84 13.39 -13.01
CA ARG A 63 0.16 13.37 -14.10
C ARG A 63 1.49 14.02 -13.73
N ALA A 64 1.45 15.14 -13.01
CA ALA A 64 2.66 15.77 -12.49
C ALA A 64 3.44 14.84 -11.54
N SER A 65 2.76 13.86 -10.93
CA SER A 65 3.40 12.83 -10.12
C SER A 65 4.17 11.77 -10.93
N GLY A 66 4.06 11.75 -12.26
CA GLY A 66 4.66 10.70 -13.09
C GLY A 66 3.98 9.35 -12.93
N LEU A 67 2.73 9.34 -12.46
CA LEU A 67 1.90 8.14 -12.35
C LEU A 67 1.62 7.57 -13.74
N ALA A 68 1.85 6.27 -13.90
CA ALA A 68 1.52 5.53 -15.11
C ALA A 68 0.56 4.38 -14.82
N ARG A 69 -0.25 4.00 -15.81
CA ARG A 69 -1.00 2.75 -15.74
C ARG A 69 0.00 1.58 -15.80
N ARG A 70 -0.21 0.53 -15.02
CA ARG A 70 0.52 -0.74 -15.19
C ARG A 70 0.22 -1.31 -16.59
N GLU A 71 1.22 -1.92 -17.23
CA GLU A 71 1.08 -2.37 -18.64
C GLU A 71 0.00 -3.45 -18.83
N ASP A 72 -0.19 -4.30 -17.83
CA ASP A 72 -1.15 -5.38 -17.77
C ASP A 72 -2.55 -4.96 -17.28
N ALA A 73 -2.79 -3.68 -17.00
CA ALA A 73 -4.11 -3.20 -16.56
C ALA A 73 -5.01 -2.87 -17.75
N ASP A 74 -6.27 -3.28 -17.70
CA ASP A 74 -7.18 -3.26 -18.86
C ASP A 74 -7.50 -1.86 -19.41
N ARG A 75 -7.60 -0.84 -18.55
CA ARG A 75 -8.10 0.49 -18.94
C ARG A 75 -7.20 1.61 -18.42
N ASP A 76 -6.86 2.55 -19.30
CA ASP A 76 -6.16 3.79 -18.93
C ASP A 76 -7.15 4.92 -18.61
N VAL A 77 -7.62 4.95 -17.36
CA VAL A 77 -8.58 5.98 -16.93
C VAL A 77 -7.97 7.37 -16.85
N LEU A 78 -6.66 7.49 -16.62
CA LEU A 78 -5.99 8.79 -16.63
C LEU A 78 -6.03 9.43 -18.02
N ALA A 79 -5.88 8.63 -19.07
CA ALA A 79 -6.04 9.13 -20.44
C ALA A 79 -7.50 9.55 -20.72
N ILE A 80 -8.48 8.76 -20.27
CA ILE A 80 -9.91 9.06 -20.44
C ILE A 80 -10.29 10.36 -19.73
N TRP A 81 -9.95 10.52 -18.45
CA TRP A 81 -10.32 11.70 -17.66
C TRP A 81 -9.66 12.97 -18.16
N ALA A 82 -8.43 12.86 -18.66
CA ALA A 82 -7.75 13.98 -19.26
C ALA A 82 -8.38 14.44 -20.57
N ASN A 83 -8.79 13.49 -21.42
CA ASN A 83 -9.51 13.82 -22.64
C ASN A 83 -10.85 14.50 -22.30
N ALA A 84 -11.52 14.06 -21.23
CA ALA A 84 -12.78 14.65 -20.78
C ALA A 84 -12.61 16.09 -20.23
N THR A 85 -11.49 16.38 -19.58
CA THR A 85 -11.23 17.70 -18.95
C THR A 85 -10.43 18.65 -19.84
N GLY A 86 -9.88 18.18 -20.95
CA GLY A 86 -8.96 18.94 -21.80
C GLY A 86 -7.60 19.19 -21.16
N VAL A 87 -7.26 18.48 -20.07
CA VAL A 87 -5.94 18.57 -19.45
C VAL A 87 -4.94 17.87 -20.37
N GLU A 88 -4.10 18.66 -21.03
CA GLU A 88 -3.04 18.12 -21.88
C GLU A 88 -1.98 17.36 -21.08
N SER A 89 -1.40 16.34 -21.68
CA SER A 89 -0.22 15.67 -21.13
C SER A 89 0.97 16.61 -21.26
N SER A 90 1.39 17.24 -20.17
CA SER A 90 2.75 17.81 -20.13
C SER A 90 3.74 16.66 -20.30
N PRO A 91 4.73 16.75 -21.21
CA PRO A 91 5.73 15.70 -21.38
C PRO A 91 6.52 15.57 -20.09
N TYR A 92 6.15 14.58 -19.28
CA TYR A 92 6.81 14.29 -18.02
C TYR A 92 8.19 13.71 -18.31
N ARG A 93 9.23 14.53 -18.13
CA ARG A 93 10.64 14.15 -18.32
C ARG A 93 11.27 13.54 -17.05
N GLY A 94 10.46 12.97 -16.16
CA GLY A 94 10.90 12.48 -14.85
C GLY A 94 11.38 11.02 -14.86
N ARG A 95 11.38 10.39 -13.67
CA ARG A 95 12.00 9.08 -13.41
C ARG A 95 11.37 7.98 -14.28
N LEU A 96 12.21 7.20 -14.96
CA LEU A 96 11.83 6.04 -15.81
C LEU A 96 10.92 5.02 -15.11
N LEU A 97 10.95 4.93 -13.78
CA LEU A 97 10.11 4.06 -12.96
C LEU A 97 9.37 4.91 -11.91
N GLY A 98 8.41 5.70 -12.38
CA GLY A 98 7.44 6.40 -11.54
C GLY A 98 6.43 5.43 -10.90
N PRO A 99 5.51 5.93 -10.07
CA PRO A 99 4.49 5.09 -9.48
C PRO A 99 3.60 4.51 -10.58
N ALA A 100 3.14 3.28 -10.39
CA ALA A 100 2.22 2.61 -11.29
C ALA A 100 0.87 2.35 -10.61
N TYR A 101 -0.23 2.33 -11.37
CA TYR A 101 -1.55 1.96 -10.82
C TYR A 101 -2.26 0.85 -11.60
N VAL A 102 -3.14 0.16 -10.90
CA VAL A 102 -4.15 -0.75 -11.43
C VAL A 102 -5.52 -0.28 -10.96
N ARG A 103 -6.47 -0.16 -11.88
CA ARG A 103 -7.90 0.02 -11.58
C ARG A 103 -8.61 -1.31 -11.77
N GLY A 104 -9.58 -1.60 -10.91
CA GLY A 104 -10.54 -2.67 -11.15
C GLY A 104 -11.81 -2.44 -10.36
N GLU A 105 -12.73 -3.39 -10.46
CA GLU A 105 -14.00 -3.36 -9.75
C GLU A 105 -14.15 -4.65 -8.94
N LEU A 106 -14.74 -4.53 -7.75
CA LEU A 106 -15.00 -5.65 -6.85
C LEU A 106 -16.45 -5.59 -6.38
N ALA A 107 -17.21 -6.66 -6.62
CA ALA A 107 -18.49 -6.89 -5.95
C ALA A 107 -18.29 -7.10 -4.43
N ALA A 108 -19.39 -7.08 -3.68
CA ALA A 108 -19.36 -7.32 -2.24
C ALA A 108 -18.76 -8.70 -1.92
N GLY A 109 -17.73 -8.75 -1.07
CA GLY A 109 -17.02 -9.99 -0.73
C GLY A 109 -16.11 -10.55 -1.82
N GLU A 110 -16.02 -9.91 -2.99
CA GLU A 110 -15.16 -10.36 -4.08
C GLU A 110 -13.68 -10.19 -3.72
N VAL A 111 -12.87 -11.10 -4.27
CA VAL A 111 -11.43 -11.15 -4.05
C VAL A 111 -10.69 -11.04 -5.38
N TRP A 112 -9.87 -10.00 -5.52
CA TRP A 112 -8.92 -9.88 -6.61
C TRP A 112 -7.53 -10.32 -6.18
N ARG A 113 -6.81 -11.00 -7.07
CA ARG A 113 -5.45 -11.47 -6.83
C ARG A 113 -4.54 -11.12 -7.99
N SER A 114 -3.32 -10.72 -7.65
CA SER A 114 -2.23 -10.50 -8.60
C SER A 114 -0.93 -10.86 -7.91
N ALA A 115 0.13 -11.00 -8.70
CA ALA A 115 1.45 -11.17 -8.14
C ALA A 115 2.49 -10.34 -8.90
N GLN A 116 3.44 -9.79 -8.18
CA GLN A 116 4.42 -8.83 -8.67
C GLN A 116 5.82 -9.19 -8.16
N THR A 117 6.81 -9.08 -9.01
CA THR A 117 8.22 -9.23 -8.59
C THR A 117 8.72 -7.91 -8.01
N PHE A 118 9.25 -7.96 -6.79
CA PHE A 118 9.90 -6.84 -6.13
C PHE A 118 11.40 -7.10 -6.03
N LYS A 119 12.21 -6.05 -6.17
CA LYS A 119 13.68 -6.14 -6.17
C LYS A 119 14.21 -6.10 -4.73
N SER A 120 15.20 -6.96 -4.43
CA SER A 120 15.86 -6.97 -3.12
C SER A 120 16.47 -5.60 -2.79
N GLY A 121 16.35 -5.17 -1.54
CA GLY A 121 16.96 -3.94 -1.05
C GLY A 121 16.30 -2.64 -1.53
N VAL A 122 15.27 -2.72 -2.40
CA VAL A 122 14.51 -1.56 -2.87
C VAL A 122 13.26 -1.40 -2.00
N PRO A 123 13.15 -0.33 -1.18
CA PRO A 123 11.92 -0.07 -0.45
C PRO A 123 10.74 0.06 -1.42
N SER A 124 9.64 -0.59 -1.10
CA SER A 124 8.42 -0.59 -1.92
C SER A 124 7.23 -0.23 -1.07
N THR A 125 6.33 0.56 -1.64
CA THR A 125 5.05 0.91 -1.03
C THR A 125 3.92 0.50 -1.97
N LEU A 126 2.98 -0.27 -1.45
CA LEU A 126 1.68 -0.46 -2.09
C LEU A 126 0.64 0.36 -1.33
N ALA A 127 -0.29 0.97 -2.04
CA ALA A 127 -1.45 1.60 -1.43
C ALA A 127 -2.72 1.30 -2.23
N VAL A 128 -3.82 1.08 -1.51
CA VAL A 128 -5.14 0.86 -2.08
C VAL A 128 -6.09 1.96 -1.60
N SER A 129 -6.86 2.49 -2.53
CA SER A 129 -8.03 3.31 -2.28
C SER A 129 -9.21 2.74 -3.08
N HIS A 130 -10.40 3.27 -2.83
CA HIS A 130 -11.60 2.87 -3.56
C HIS A 130 -12.61 4.03 -3.61
N GLU A 131 -13.42 4.01 -4.66
CA GLU A 131 -14.70 4.71 -4.76
C GLU A 131 -15.83 3.65 -4.60
N GLY A 132 -16.98 4.06 -4.07
CA GLY A 132 -18.10 3.15 -3.82
C GLY A 132 -18.10 2.55 -2.41
N SER A 133 -18.70 1.36 -2.26
CA SER A 133 -19.08 0.89 -0.93
C SER A 133 -18.02 0.01 -0.24
N GLY A 134 -17.62 0.45 0.95
CA GLY A 134 -16.97 -0.33 2.01
C GLY A 134 -15.49 -0.61 1.80
N PRO A 135 -14.74 -0.85 2.89
CA PRO A 135 -13.29 -0.84 2.84
C PRO A 135 -12.77 -1.98 1.96
N VAL A 136 -11.90 -1.64 1.01
CA VAL A 136 -11.07 -2.62 0.31
C VAL A 136 -9.86 -2.93 1.18
N ARG A 137 -9.75 -4.17 1.65
CA ARG A 137 -8.62 -4.65 2.44
C ARG A 137 -7.54 -5.23 1.53
N MET A 138 -6.30 -4.81 1.75
CA MET A 138 -5.12 -5.36 1.06
C MET A 138 -4.36 -6.35 1.94
N LYS A 139 -3.93 -7.46 1.35
CA LYS A 139 -2.98 -8.42 1.93
C LYS A 139 -1.80 -8.63 0.98
N VAL A 140 -0.60 -8.69 1.53
CA VAL A 140 0.63 -8.94 0.76
C VAL A 140 1.42 -10.07 1.42
N ARG A 141 1.79 -11.07 0.63
CA ARG A 141 2.57 -12.25 1.06
C ARG A 141 3.78 -12.43 0.17
N ASP A 142 4.86 -12.96 0.74
CA ASP A 142 6.00 -13.40 -0.06
C ASP A 142 5.81 -14.80 -0.66
N GLN A 143 6.79 -15.27 -1.43
CA GLN A 143 6.78 -16.59 -2.06
C GLN A 143 6.72 -17.77 -1.08
N SER A 144 7.06 -17.56 0.19
CA SER A 144 6.97 -18.55 1.27
C SER A 144 5.64 -18.45 2.02
N ALA A 145 4.66 -17.74 1.45
CA ALA A 145 3.34 -17.43 2.01
C ALA A 145 3.37 -16.65 3.34
N ARG A 146 4.52 -16.09 3.72
CA ARG A 146 4.65 -15.28 4.93
C ARG A 146 3.97 -13.93 4.69
N ALA A 147 3.11 -13.55 5.63
CA ALA A 147 2.45 -12.26 5.63
C ALA A 147 3.49 -11.13 5.80
N ILE A 148 3.53 -10.24 4.82
CA ILE A 148 4.34 -9.02 4.84
C ILE A 148 3.48 -7.88 5.36
N CYS A 149 2.28 -7.78 4.80
CA CYS A 149 1.22 -6.92 5.28
C CYS A 149 -0.03 -7.76 5.44
N ASP A 150 -0.36 -8.07 6.68
CA ASP A 150 -1.70 -8.51 7.05
C ASP A 150 -2.25 -7.47 8.02
N PRO A 151 -3.21 -6.63 7.59
CA PRO A 151 -3.78 -5.61 8.46
C PRO A 151 -4.47 -6.18 9.72
N GLY A 152 -4.66 -7.50 9.82
CA GLY A 152 -5.46 -8.09 10.89
C GLY A 152 -6.88 -7.54 10.80
N ARG A 153 -7.38 -6.95 11.90
CA ARG A 153 -8.74 -6.37 11.97
C ARG A 153 -8.85 -4.92 11.47
N VAL A 154 -7.74 -4.25 11.17
CA VAL A 154 -7.77 -2.82 10.77
C VAL A 154 -7.32 -2.71 9.33
N SER A 155 -8.24 -2.47 8.40
CA SER A 155 -7.89 -2.24 6.99
C SER A 155 -6.90 -1.07 6.89
N LYS A 156 -5.64 -1.37 6.60
CA LYS A 156 -4.62 -0.37 6.32
C LYS A 156 -4.61 -0.12 4.81
N PRO A 157 -4.79 1.14 4.37
CA PRO A 157 -4.80 1.46 2.94
C PRO A 157 -3.40 1.40 2.34
N ALA A 158 -2.33 1.18 3.12
CA ALA A 158 -0.97 1.10 2.61
C ALA A 158 -0.14 -0.01 3.28
N CYS A 159 0.79 -0.55 2.52
CA CYS A 159 1.73 -1.60 2.88
C CYS A 159 3.13 -1.19 2.43
N ARG A 160 4.05 -1.03 3.37
CA ARG A 160 5.44 -0.66 3.10
C ARG A 160 6.36 -1.77 3.57
N PHE A 161 7.31 -2.16 2.73
CA PHE A 161 8.33 -3.14 3.07
C PHE A 161 9.57 -2.99 2.18
N THR A 162 10.67 -3.59 2.60
CA THR A 162 11.87 -3.74 1.78
C THR A 162 12.13 -5.24 1.58
N PRO A 163 12.06 -5.77 0.35
CA PRO A 163 12.33 -7.17 0.10
C PRO A 163 13.77 -7.53 0.47
N MET A 164 13.95 -8.65 1.19
CA MET A 164 15.29 -9.19 1.46
C MET A 164 15.88 -9.90 0.24
N TYR A 165 15.01 -10.48 -0.60
CA TYR A 165 15.38 -11.18 -1.83
C TYR A 165 14.54 -10.64 -2.99
N THR A 166 15.08 -10.72 -4.21
CA THR A 166 14.29 -10.45 -5.42
C THR A 166 13.38 -11.65 -5.66
N GLN A 167 12.09 -11.46 -5.49
CA GLN A 167 11.11 -12.55 -5.58
C GLN A 167 9.71 -12.03 -5.91
N ARG A 168 8.82 -12.96 -6.25
CA ARG A 168 7.42 -12.70 -6.53
C ARG A 168 6.63 -12.65 -5.22
N TYR A 169 5.82 -11.62 -5.06
CA TYR A 169 4.91 -11.42 -3.93
C TYR A 169 3.47 -11.52 -4.43
N GLU A 170 2.63 -12.17 -3.65
CA GLU A 170 1.19 -12.24 -3.89
C GLU A 170 0.50 -11.04 -3.23
N ILE A 171 -0.45 -10.45 -3.96
CA ILE A 171 -1.24 -9.32 -3.55
C ILE A 171 -2.70 -9.72 -3.68
N GLU A 172 -3.44 -9.56 -2.60
CA GLU A 172 -4.87 -9.85 -2.54
C GLU A 172 -5.61 -8.59 -2.10
N LEU A 173 -6.68 -8.25 -2.82
CA LEU A 173 -7.64 -7.23 -2.45
C LEU A 173 -8.98 -7.89 -2.18
N VAL A 174 -9.63 -7.52 -1.08
CA VAL A 174 -10.96 -8.02 -0.70
C VAL A 174 -11.87 -6.84 -0.44
N ASN A 175 -13.02 -6.81 -1.10
CA ASN A 175 -14.06 -5.85 -0.77
C ASN A 175 -14.87 -6.34 0.43
N GLU A 176 -14.67 -5.72 1.60
CA GLU A 176 -15.39 -6.05 2.83
C GLU A 176 -16.70 -5.26 2.98
N GLY A 177 -17.03 -4.44 1.98
CA GLY A 177 -18.27 -3.71 1.85
C GLY A 177 -19.46 -4.57 1.44
N ARG A 178 -20.64 -3.93 1.42
CA ARG A 178 -21.93 -4.56 1.08
C ARG A 178 -22.36 -4.35 -0.38
N GLY A 179 -21.58 -3.63 -1.16
CA GLY A 179 -21.87 -3.35 -2.57
C GLY A 179 -20.59 -3.25 -3.39
N ARG A 180 -20.68 -2.71 -4.60
CA ARG A 180 -19.54 -2.56 -5.52
C ARG A 180 -18.54 -1.51 -5.02
N ALA A 181 -17.25 -1.78 -5.26
CA ALA A 181 -16.16 -0.84 -5.04
C ALA A 181 -15.26 -0.78 -6.29
N VAL A 182 -14.97 0.41 -6.79
CA VAL A 182 -13.93 0.65 -7.81
C VAL A 182 -12.63 0.87 -7.06
N TYR A 183 -11.66 -0.02 -7.19
CA TYR A 183 -10.40 0.09 -6.47
C TYR A 183 -9.28 0.66 -7.34
N PHE A 184 -8.33 1.31 -6.66
CA PHE A 184 -7.06 1.76 -7.24
C PHE A 184 -5.90 1.25 -6.39
N LEU A 185 -5.10 0.35 -6.95
CA LEU A 185 -3.88 -0.16 -6.33
C LEU A 185 -2.67 0.54 -6.94
N VAL A 186 -1.90 1.23 -6.11
CA VAL A 186 -0.70 1.99 -6.49
C VAL A 186 0.55 1.28 -6.00
N PHE A 187 1.59 1.27 -6.83
CA PHE A 187 2.93 0.74 -6.57
C PHE A 187 3.93 1.91 -6.67
N ASP A 188 4.77 2.12 -5.65
CA ASP A 188 5.81 3.18 -5.61
C ASP A 188 7.13 2.68 -5.00
#